data_AF-A0AAQ2HG01-F1
#
_entry.id   AF-A0AAQ2HG01-F1
#
_cell.length_a   1.000
_cell.length_b   1.000
_cell.length_c   1.000
_cell.angle_alpha   90.00
_cell.angle_beta   90.00
_cell.angle_gamma   90.00
#
_symmetry.space_group_name_H-M   'P 1'
#
loop_
_entity.id
_entity.type
_entity.pdbx_description
1 polymer ?
#
loop_
_entity_poly.entity_id
_entity_poly.type
_entity_poly.pdbx_seq_one_letter_code
_entity_poly.pdbx_strand_id
1 'polypeptide(L)'
;MQRTAAPYLGTRDVVQAQVDTAGEFRQGGEIRTPIRCSLETSSDFSFVATLECSLAEQLVVLGLPGGLASAVIWEVLAEPSVAMARMDHGVHSFRQAVVIARDGSAAPLEIRAVVDAVISPREQRPGQQRTPPVVESASVSIELFDLSEDKETARLLRELMDWCSEFPAPLSDKRSRPDQMAFIGDPRRVGVEAVPDSWRLHLSVLAGMFSLTAAVKDGPSFDGALPSKTTLVVKLDPYAGKTLAIPSGTETLLVDARGRTFASLVDDISLHLVKREAASMDAETAAVARDLRPGERVYHRKIGSSQSFDRFNVGSPKPCSHGEAGFIPWRGPKATKGLERRYTNFKPSMHRHCNKYPTCGMYAVFA
;
A
#
# COMPACT_ATOMS: atom_id res chain seq x y z
N MET A 1 5.74 -55.69 35.75
CA MET A 1 4.51 -54.97 35.33
C MET A 1 4.96 -53.84 34.41
N GLN A 2 5.05 -53.94 33.06
CA GLN A 2 4.01 -54.21 32.03
C GLN A 2 2.72 -53.42 32.34
N ARG A 3 2.18 -52.50 31.52
CA ARG A 3 2.06 -52.31 30.04
C ARG A 3 1.91 -50.81 29.70
N THR A 4 2.62 -50.23 28.73
CA THR A 4 2.19 -49.85 27.36
C THR A 4 0.79 -49.26 27.16
N ALA A 5 0.75 -48.05 26.58
CA ALA A 5 -0.20 -47.62 25.55
C ALA A 5 0.41 -46.49 24.70
N ALA A 6 0.93 -46.84 23.52
CA ALA A 6 0.77 -46.00 22.33
C ALA A 6 -0.47 -46.55 21.59
N PRO A 7 -1.25 -45.71 20.90
CA PRO A 7 -0.98 -45.60 19.46
C PRO A 7 -1.30 -44.24 18.80
N TYR A 8 -0.52 -43.95 17.76
CA TYR A 8 -0.91 -43.35 16.47
C TYR A 8 -1.84 -42.13 16.42
N LEU A 9 -1.31 -41.01 15.93
CA LEU A 9 -1.84 -40.33 14.73
C LEU A 9 -0.77 -39.40 14.15
N GLY A 10 -0.18 -39.82 13.03
CA GLY A 10 0.29 -38.97 11.93
C GLY A 10 1.51 -38.08 12.18
N THR A 11 2.71 -38.64 12.00
CA THR A 11 3.76 -37.91 11.29
C THR A 11 3.20 -37.50 9.93
N ARG A 12 2.66 -36.29 9.83
CA ARG A 12 2.56 -35.63 8.53
C ARG A 12 3.96 -35.15 8.23
N ASP A 13 4.53 -35.71 7.18
CA ASP A 13 5.66 -35.16 6.45
C ASP A 13 5.39 -33.67 6.23
N VAL A 14 5.92 -32.82 7.11
CA VAL A 14 6.36 -31.50 6.68
C VAL A 14 7.52 -31.85 5.78
N VAL A 15 7.23 -31.98 4.48
CA VAL A 15 8.26 -31.86 3.45
C VAL A 15 8.82 -30.46 3.65
N GLN A 16 9.80 -30.37 4.53
CA GLN A 16 10.71 -29.26 4.63
C GLN A 16 11.55 -29.41 3.37
N ALA A 17 10.97 -29.01 2.24
CA ALA A 17 11.76 -28.57 1.12
C ALA A 17 12.55 -27.39 1.68
N GLN A 18 13.75 -27.67 2.20
CA GLN A 18 14.81 -26.70 2.30
C GLN A 18 15.13 -26.28 0.87
N VAL A 19 14.23 -25.49 0.29
CA VAL A 19 14.61 -24.58 -0.78
C VAL A 19 15.64 -23.68 -0.10
N ASP A 20 16.86 -23.65 -0.64
CA ASP A 20 17.90 -22.73 -0.20
C ASP A 20 17.49 -21.31 -0.61
N THR A 21 16.47 -20.77 0.07
CA THR A 21 15.92 -19.44 -0.14
C THR A 21 17.00 -18.38 0.05
N ALA A 22 18.00 -18.65 0.91
CA ALA A 22 19.17 -17.81 1.08
C ALA A 22 20.13 -17.84 -0.12
N GLY A 23 20.17 -18.95 -0.86
CA GLY A 23 20.89 -19.13 -2.12
C GLY A 23 20.21 -18.45 -3.32
N GLU A 24 18.89 -18.62 -3.46
CA GLU A 24 18.10 -17.92 -4.50
C GLU A 24 18.12 -16.39 -4.28
N PHE A 25 18.03 -15.93 -3.02
CA PHE A 25 18.11 -14.52 -2.65
C PHE A 25 19.47 -13.88 -2.97
N ARG A 26 20.58 -14.59 -2.71
CA ARG A 26 21.94 -14.11 -3.04
C ARG A 26 22.19 -13.98 -4.53
N GLN A 27 21.40 -14.67 -5.36
CA GLN A 27 21.51 -14.66 -6.82
C GLN A 27 20.52 -13.69 -7.49
N GLY A 28 19.73 -12.94 -6.71
CA GLY A 28 18.70 -12.06 -7.26
C GLY A 28 17.48 -12.81 -7.82
N GLY A 29 17.24 -14.05 -7.36
CA GLY A 29 16.05 -14.80 -7.69
C GLY A 29 14.82 -14.24 -6.98
N GLU A 30 13.68 -14.22 -7.68
CA GLU A 30 12.38 -13.88 -7.09
C GLU A 30 11.97 -14.97 -6.10
N ILE A 31 11.97 -14.66 -4.80
CA ILE A 31 11.30 -15.50 -3.81
C ILE A 31 9.78 -15.32 -4.01
N ARG A 32 9.17 -16.20 -4.82
CA ARG A 32 7.74 -16.14 -5.14
C ARG A 32 6.82 -16.73 -4.07
N THR A 33 7.38 -17.39 -3.05
CA THR A 33 6.63 -18.05 -1.99
C THR A 33 6.83 -17.33 -0.65
N PRO A 34 5.75 -16.91 0.03
CA PRO A 34 5.85 -16.23 1.32
C PRO A 34 6.53 -17.14 2.35
N ILE A 35 7.48 -16.61 3.11
CA ILE A 35 8.10 -17.35 4.20
C ILE A 35 7.10 -17.36 5.35
N ARG A 36 6.65 -18.55 5.77
CA ARG A 36 5.67 -18.72 6.85
C ARG A 36 6.36 -19.24 8.11
N CYS A 37 6.21 -18.51 9.21
CA CYS A 37 6.54 -18.99 10.56
C CYS A 37 5.28 -19.52 11.23
N SER A 38 5.28 -20.79 11.63
CA SER A 38 4.34 -21.31 12.63
C SER A 38 4.93 -21.09 14.02
N LEU A 39 4.22 -20.37 14.88
CA LEU A 39 4.66 -20.15 16.26
C LEU A 39 3.99 -21.18 17.18
N GLU A 40 4.77 -21.78 18.08
CA GLU A 40 4.22 -22.66 19.11
C GLU A 40 3.33 -21.85 20.07
N THR A 41 2.15 -22.40 20.37
CA THR A 41 1.13 -21.78 21.21
C THR A 41 1.71 -21.45 22.60
N SER A 42 1.80 -20.16 22.95
CA SER A 42 2.16 -19.70 24.29
C SER A 42 1.17 -18.63 24.74
N SER A 43 0.58 -18.82 25.92
CA SER A 43 -0.30 -17.86 26.60
C SER A 43 0.46 -16.86 27.49
N ASP A 44 1.77 -16.74 27.30
CA ASP A 44 2.70 -15.90 28.07
C ASP A 44 3.35 -14.85 27.14
N PHE A 45 3.78 -13.71 27.69
CA PHE A 45 4.60 -12.69 27.05
C PHE A 45 5.85 -13.26 26.35
N SER A 46 6.30 -14.47 26.72
CA SER A 46 7.30 -15.24 25.96
C SER A 46 6.92 -15.46 24.49
N PHE A 47 5.64 -15.40 24.11
CA PHE A 47 5.21 -15.40 22.71
C PHE A 47 5.83 -14.23 21.93
N VAL A 48 5.85 -13.02 22.50
CA VAL A 48 6.43 -11.83 21.85
C VAL A 48 7.93 -12.01 21.68
N ALA A 49 8.61 -12.54 22.68
CA ALA A 49 10.04 -12.86 22.59
C ALA A 49 10.34 -13.97 21.57
N THR A 50 9.48 -14.98 21.47
CA THR A 50 9.61 -16.08 20.51
C THR A 50 9.36 -15.60 19.07
N LEU A 51 8.34 -14.78 18.88
CA LEU A 51 8.05 -14.10 17.61
C LEU A 51 9.18 -13.14 17.25
N GLU A 52 9.73 -12.39 18.21
CA GLU A 52 10.88 -11.51 17.98
C GLU A 52 12.11 -12.29 17.53
N CYS A 53 12.51 -13.34 18.26
CA CYS A 53 13.67 -14.16 17.90
C CYS A 53 13.50 -14.85 16.54
N SER A 54 12.37 -15.54 16.33
CA SER A 54 12.13 -16.31 15.10
C SER A 54 12.00 -15.41 13.87
N LEU A 55 11.36 -14.25 14.01
CA LEU A 55 11.19 -13.32 12.90
C LEU A 55 12.46 -12.51 12.64
N ALA A 56 13.23 -12.16 13.68
CA ALA A 56 14.47 -11.41 13.50
C ALA A 56 15.51 -12.25 12.75
N GLU A 57 15.61 -13.54 13.06
CA GLU A 57 16.47 -14.47 12.32
C GLU A 57 16.10 -14.53 10.83
N GLN A 58 14.81 -14.62 10.49
CA GLN A 58 14.38 -14.67 9.09
C GLN A 58 14.57 -13.35 8.35
N LEU A 59 14.31 -12.22 9.01
CA LEU A 59 14.55 -10.89 8.45
C LEU A 59 16.05 -10.65 8.21
N VAL A 60 16.92 -11.14 9.11
CA VAL A 60 18.38 -11.14 8.91
C VAL A 60 18.78 -12.02 7.72
N VAL A 61 18.16 -13.20 7.54
CA VAL A 61 18.36 -14.04 6.35
C VAL A 61 17.96 -13.32 5.06
N LEU A 62 16.92 -12.48 5.11
CA LEU A 62 16.48 -11.60 4.00
C LEU A 62 17.35 -10.32 3.83
N GLY A 63 18.46 -10.24 4.56
CA GLY A 63 19.45 -9.17 4.44
C GLY A 63 19.08 -7.88 5.15
N LEU A 64 18.20 -7.92 6.16
CA LEU A 64 18.03 -6.80 7.08
C LEU A 64 19.13 -6.82 8.16
N PRO A 65 19.68 -5.66 8.56
CA PRO A 65 20.50 -5.57 9.76
C PRO A 65 19.72 -6.04 10.98
N GLY A 66 20.35 -6.82 11.88
CA GLY A 66 19.66 -7.40 13.05
C GLY A 66 18.93 -6.38 13.93
N GLY A 67 19.49 -5.18 14.10
CA GLY A 67 18.81 -4.10 14.83
C GLY A 67 17.57 -3.54 14.11
N LEU A 68 17.55 -3.56 12.78
CA LEU A 68 16.39 -3.13 11.98
C LEU A 68 15.31 -4.23 11.94
N ALA A 69 15.71 -5.49 11.97
CA ALA A 69 14.79 -6.62 12.04
C ALA A 69 13.91 -6.58 13.31
N SER A 70 14.50 -6.39 14.49
CA SER A 70 13.74 -6.19 15.74
C SER A 70 12.84 -4.95 15.69
N ALA A 71 13.33 -3.82 15.16
CA ALA A 71 12.51 -2.61 15.04
C ALA A 71 11.28 -2.84 14.15
N VAL A 72 11.43 -3.55 13.04
CA VAL A 72 10.35 -3.97 12.14
C VAL A 72 9.32 -4.83 12.86
N ILE A 73 9.75 -5.80 13.65
CA ILE A 73 8.83 -6.63 14.45
C ILE A 73 8.02 -5.78 15.41
N TRP A 74 8.69 -4.85 16.09
CA TRP A 74 8.00 -3.94 17.01
C TRP A 74 7.05 -3.00 16.29
N GLU A 75 7.35 -2.54 15.07
CA GLU A 75 6.44 -1.76 14.24
C GLU A 75 5.21 -2.60 13.82
N VAL A 76 5.43 -3.85 13.41
CA VAL A 76 4.35 -4.83 13.14
C VAL A 76 3.48 -5.09 14.36
N LEU A 77 3.99 -5.00 15.59
CA LEU A 77 3.22 -5.28 16.81
C LEU A 77 2.63 -4.01 17.44
N ALA A 78 3.29 -2.87 17.31
CA ALA A 78 2.95 -1.62 17.97
C ALA A 78 2.15 -0.66 17.09
N GLU A 79 2.34 -0.70 15.76
CA GLU A 79 1.66 0.17 14.81
C GLU A 79 0.90 -0.65 13.76
N PRO A 80 -0.39 -0.96 13.99
CA PRO A 80 -1.22 -1.57 12.97
C PRO A 80 -1.52 -0.58 11.85
N SER A 81 -0.68 -0.56 10.82
CA SER A 81 -0.99 0.15 9.58
C SER A 81 -2.29 -0.36 8.95
N VAL A 82 -2.56 -1.67 9.08
CA VAL A 82 -3.87 -2.29 8.81
C VAL A 82 -4.08 -3.38 9.86
N ALA A 83 -4.83 -3.11 10.94
CA ALA A 83 -5.33 -4.14 11.86
C ALA A 83 -6.74 -4.58 11.48
N MET A 84 -6.92 -5.87 11.39
CA MET A 84 -8.13 -6.53 10.93
C MET A 84 -8.58 -7.46 12.05
N ALA A 85 -9.86 -7.45 12.43
CA ALA A 85 -10.39 -8.28 13.50
C ALA A 85 -11.80 -8.77 13.15
N ARG A 86 -12.00 -10.09 13.04
CA ARG A 86 -13.31 -10.75 12.96
C ARG A 86 -13.66 -11.35 14.29
N MET A 87 -14.94 -11.36 14.63
CA MET A 87 -15.46 -12.21 15.71
C MET A 87 -16.49 -13.16 15.11
N ASP A 88 -16.27 -14.46 15.29
CA ASP A 88 -17.22 -15.50 14.92
C ASP A 88 -17.42 -16.43 16.11
N HIS A 89 -18.66 -16.53 16.60
CA HIS A 89 -19.00 -17.31 17.79
C HIS A 89 -18.09 -17.05 19.02
N GLY A 90 -17.62 -15.82 19.18
CA GLY A 90 -16.70 -15.40 20.24
C GLY A 90 -15.22 -15.61 19.90
N VAL A 91 -14.87 -16.41 18.90
CA VAL A 91 -13.50 -16.54 18.40
C VAL A 91 -13.14 -15.32 17.57
N HIS A 92 -12.02 -14.69 17.90
CA HIS A 92 -11.52 -13.54 17.19
C HIS A 92 -10.42 -13.93 16.21
N SER A 93 -10.52 -13.56 14.93
CA SER A 93 -9.43 -13.70 13.97
C SER A 93 -8.84 -12.33 13.67
N PHE A 94 -7.55 -12.16 13.92
CA PHE A 94 -6.80 -10.93 13.70
C PHE A 94 -5.85 -11.09 12.52
N ARG A 95 -5.73 -10.05 11.69
CA ARG A 95 -4.64 -9.94 10.73
C ARG A 95 -4.05 -8.53 10.80
N GLN A 96 -2.73 -8.43 10.85
CA GLN A 96 -2.01 -7.16 10.84
C GLN A 96 -0.98 -7.18 9.73
N ALA A 97 -0.98 -6.17 8.87
CA ALA A 97 -0.02 -6.07 7.78
C ALA A 97 0.70 -4.73 7.81
N VAL A 98 2.01 -4.76 7.55
CA VAL A 98 2.86 -3.57 7.38
C VAL A 98 3.74 -3.75 6.15
N VAL A 99 4.03 -2.64 5.47
CA VAL A 99 5.02 -2.56 4.40
C VAL A 99 6.15 -1.66 4.86
N ILE A 100 7.36 -2.19 4.85
CA ILE A 100 8.57 -1.49 5.30
C ILE A 100 9.44 -1.18 4.09
N ALA A 101 9.70 0.11 3.90
CA ALA A 101 10.67 0.57 2.92
C ALA A 101 12.09 0.17 3.38
N ARG A 102 12.84 -0.49 2.50
CA ARG A 102 14.25 -0.79 2.77
C ARG A 102 15.10 0.43 2.44
N ASP A 103 15.81 0.95 3.43
CA ASP A 103 16.75 2.05 3.21
C ASP A 103 17.97 1.59 2.39
N GLY A 104 18.18 2.21 1.22
CA GLY A 104 19.41 2.08 0.43
C GLY A 104 19.17 1.88 -1.07
N SER A 105 20.03 2.45 -1.92
CA SER A 105 19.93 2.37 -3.39
C SER A 105 20.18 0.97 -3.98
N ALA A 106 20.27 -0.06 -3.15
CA ALA A 106 20.68 -1.41 -3.53
C ALA A 106 19.57 -2.47 -3.39
N ALA A 107 18.43 -2.14 -2.76
CA ALA A 107 17.30 -3.05 -2.62
C ALA A 107 16.04 -2.40 -3.22
N PRO A 108 15.64 -2.76 -4.45
CA PRO A 108 14.46 -2.18 -5.10
C PRO A 108 13.13 -2.67 -4.51
N LEU A 109 13.17 -3.69 -3.63
CA LEU A 109 11.99 -4.34 -3.09
C LEU A 109 11.72 -3.90 -1.65
N GLU A 110 10.48 -3.55 -1.35
CA GLU A 110 9.95 -3.41 0.00
C GLU A 110 9.72 -4.77 0.67
N ILE A 111 9.61 -4.76 2.01
CA ILE A 111 9.26 -5.95 2.79
C ILE A 111 7.85 -5.79 3.30
N ARG A 112 6.98 -6.74 2.97
CA ARG A 112 5.67 -6.86 3.60
C ARG A 112 5.73 -7.95 4.65
N ALA A 113 5.31 -7.62 5.87
CA ALA A 113 5.09 -8.56 6.94
C ALA A 113 3.59 -8.60 7.27
N VAL A 114 3.03 -9.79 7.35
CA VAL A 114 1.64 -10.04 7.72
C VAL A 114 1.61 -11.00 8.90
N VAL A 115 0.93 -10.61 9.97
CA VAL A 115 0.67 -11.44 11.16
C VAL A 115 -0.80 -11.81 11.15
N ASP A 116 -1.08 -13.10 11.11
CA ASP A 116 -2.41 -13.68 11.33
C ASP A 116 -2.46 -14.27 12.73
N ALA A 117 -3.52 -14.01 13.49
CA ALA A 117 -3.74 -14.59 14.80
C ALA A 117 -5.20 -15.00 14.99
N VAL A 118 -5.47 -16.02 15.78
CA VAL A 118 -6.80 -16.42 16.22
C VAL A 118 -6.80 -16.41 17.74
N ILE A 119 -7.75 -15.72 18.35
CA ILE A 119 -7.84 -15.47 19.78
C ILE A 119 -9.24 -15.83 20.25
N SER A 120 -9.37 -16.79 21.16
CA SER A 120 -10.67 -17.16 21.72
C SER A 120 -10.82 -16.73 23.18
N PRO A 121 -12.04 -16.42 23.63
CA PRO A 121 -12.33 -16.13 25.01
C PRO A 121 -12.12 -17.41 25.83
N ARG A 122 -11.44 -17.27 26.96
CA ARG A 122 -11.35 -18.37 27.92
C ARG A 122 -12.70 -18.53 28.61
N GLU A 123 -13.19 -19.76 28.76
CA GLU A 123 -14.40 -20.03 29.54
C GLU A 123 -14.27 -19.41 30.93
N GLN A 124 -15.12 -18.44 31.24
CA GLN A 124 -15.17 -17.82 32.56
C GLN A 124 -16.13 -18.61 33.45
N ARG A 125 -15.59 -19.23 34.50
CA ARG A 125 -16.42 -19.82 35.56
C ARG A 125 -16.90 -18.72 36.51
N PRO A 126 -18.15 -18.76 36.99
CA PRO A 126 -18.64 -17.82 37.99
C PRO A 126 -17.73 -17.80 39.23
N GLY A 127 -17.27 -16.61 39.62
CA GLY A 127 -16.37 -16.42 40.77
C GLY A 127 -14.86 -16.55 40.47
N GLN A 128 -14.47 -16.86 39.23
CA GLN A 128 -13.07 -16.91 38.83
C GLN A 128 -12.59 -15.51 38.38
N GLN A 129 -11.35 -15.16 38.75
CA GLN A 129 -10.71 -13.92 38.32
C GLN A 129 -10.65 -13.87 36.79
N ARG A 130 -10.92 -12.69 36.19
CA ARG A 130 -10.90 -12.50 34.74
C ARG A 130 -9.56 -12.96 34.17
N THR A 131 -9.56 -14.12 33.52
CA THR A 131 -8.41 -14.62 32.77
C THR A 131 -8.36 -13.99 31.37
N PRO A 132 -7.18 -13.61 30.88
CA PRO A 132 -7.00 -13.15 29.51
C PRO A 132 -7.48 -14.19 28.49
N PRO A 133 -7.90 -13.74 27.28
CA PRO A 133 -8.22 -14.65 26.17
C PRO A 133 -6.98 -15.43 25.71
N VAL A 134 -7.20 -16.55 25.02
CA VAL A 134 -6.17 -17.48 24.57
C VAL A 134 -5.89 -17.25 23.09
N VAL A 135 -4.62 -17.11 22.70
CA VAL A 135 -4.22 -17.15 21.29
C VAL A 135 -4.22 -18.61 20.85
N GLU A 136 -5.19 -19.01 20.02
CA GLU A 136 -5.32 -20.36 19.48
C GLU A 136 -4.28 -20.67 18.41
N SER A 137 -3.95 -19.67 17.60
CA SER A 137 -2.92 -19.78 16.58
C SER A 137 -2.36 -18.40 16.24
N ALA A 138 -1.08 -18.35 15.87
CA ALA A 138 -0.49 -17.19 15.23
C ALA A 138 0.46 -17.65 14.11
N SER A 139 0.42 -16.98 12.97
CA SER A 139 1.33 -17.19 11.86
C SER A 139 1.82 -15.86 11.33
N VAL A 140 3.10 -15.81 10.96
CA VAL A 140 3.67 -14.64 10.30
C VAL A 140 4.09 -15.03 8.90
N SER A 141 3.72 -14.22 7.91
CA SER A 141 4.22 -14.33 6.55
C SER A 141 5.01 -13.09 6.16
N ILE A 142 6.22 -13.31 5.65
CA ILE A 142 7.07 -12.26 5.09
C ILE A 142 7.21 -12.49 3.60
N GLU A 143 7.02 -11.43 2.82
CA GLU A 143 7.21 -11.43 1.38
C GLU A 143 7.87 -10.13 0.92
N LEU A 144 8.59 -10.22 -0.20
CA LEU A 144 9.18 -9.07 -0.86
C LEU A 144 8.18 -8.51 -1.88
N PHE A 145 8.10 -7.20 -1.96
CA PHE A 145 7.21 -6.49 -2.85
C PHE A 145 7.96 -5.47 -3.67
N ASP A 146 7.48 -5.21 -4.88
CA ASP A 146 7.87 -4.04 -5.64
C ASP A 146 6.65 -3.13 -5.79
N LEU A 147 6.55 -2.09 -4.96
CA LEU A 147 5.46 -1.10 -5.07
C LEU A 147 5.59 -0.24 -6.34
N SER A 148 6.71 -0.30 -7.07
CA SER A 148 6.83 0.29 -8.40
C SER A 148 6.15 -0.55 -9.48
N GLU A 149 5.87 -1.83 -9.21
CA GLU A 149 5.08 -2.68 -10.10
C GLU A 149 3.58 -2.49 -9.91
N ASP A 150 2.92 -2.08 -10.99
CA ASP A 150 1.46 -1.91 -11.06
C ASP A 150 0.70 -3.21 -10.64
N LYS A 151 1.23 -4.40 -10.95
CA LYS A 151 0.55 -5.66 -10.60
C LYS A 151 0.51 -5.93 -9.10
N GLU A 152 1.61 -5.66 -8.42
CA GLU A 152 1.73 -5.87 -6.98
C GLU A 152 0.93 -4.82 -6.19
N THR A 153 0.94 -3.57 -6.66
CA THR A 153 0.07 -2.51 -6.12
C THR A 153 -1.41 -2.89 -6.26
N ALA A 154 -1.83 -3.37 -7.43
CA ALA A 154 -3.20 -3.82 -7.66
C ALA A 154 -3.58 -5.01 -6.76
N ARG A 155 -2.65 -5.96 -6.55
CA ARG A 155 -2.85 -7.10 -5.63
C ARG A 155 -3.14 -6.64 -4.21
N LEU A 156 -2.34 -5.72 -3.68
CA LEU A 156 -2.54 -5.16 -2.34
C LEU A 156 -3.90 -4.46 -2.20
N LEU A 157 -4.32 -3.71 -3.22
CA LEU A 157 -5.62 -3.03 -3.21
C LEU A 157 -6.77 -4.02 -3.23
N ARG A 158 -6.69 -5.12 -4.00
CA ARG A 158 -7.71 -6.17 -3.97
C ARG A 158 -7.83 -6.80 -2.59
N GLU A 159 -6.70 -7.15 -1.97
CA GLU A 159 -6.69 -7.69 -0.61
C GLU A 159 -7.32 -6.71 0.40
N LEU A 160 -7.06 -5.41 0.25
CA LEU A 160 -7.66 -4.36 1.07
C LEU A 160 -9.15 -4.15 0.77
N MET A 161 -9.60 -4.34 -0.47
CA MET A 161 -11.01 -4.28 -0.87
C MET A 161 -11.81 -5.45 -0.29
N ASP A 162 -11.29 -6.66 -0.41
CA ASP A 162 -11.88 -7.86 0.21
C ASP A 162 -12.04 -7.63 1.71
N TRP A 163 -11.02 -7.01 2.33
CA TRP A 163 -11.06 -6.62 3.73
C TRP A 163 -12.13 -5.56 4.04
N CYS A 164 -12.17 -4.43 3.34
CA CYS A 164 -13.19 -3.41 3.58
C CYS A 164 -14.62 -3.92 3.34
N SER A 165 -14.78 -4.96 2.53
CA SER A 165 -16.07 -5.63 2.30
C SER A 165 -16.46 -6.52 3.49
N GLU A 166 -15.51 -7.23 4.10
CA GLU A 166 -15.74 -8.07 5.28
C GLU A 166 -15.86 -7.25 6.58
N PHE A 167 -15.16 -6.10 6.65
CA PHE A 167 -15.06 -5.22 7.82
C PHE A 167 -15.33 -3.76 7.44
N PRO A 168 -16.58 -3.38 7.19
CA PRO A 168 -16.90 -1.99 6.87
C PRO A 168 -16.55 -1.11 8.08
N ALA A 169 -15.63 -0.16 7.89
CA ALA A 169 -15.30 0.82 8.91
C ALA A 169 -16.57 1.58 9.33
N PRO A 170 -16.74 1.93 10.62
CA PRO A 170 -17.83 2.81 11.02
C PRO A 170 -17.71 4.10 10.20
N LEU A 171 -18.80 4.45 9.51
CA LEU A 171 -18.88 5.64 8.66
C LEU A 171 -18.35 6.83 9.46
N SER A 172 -17.15 7.30 9.10
CA SER A 172 -16.52 8.44 9.76
C SER A 172 -17.50 9.61 9.75
N ASP A 173 -17.88 10.09 10.92
CA ASP A 173 -18.62 11.35 11.10
C ASP A 173 -17.74 12.52 10.61
N LYS A 174 -17.75 12.79 9.31
CA LYS A 174 -17.05 13.95 8.74
C LYS A 174 -18.03 14.84 7.99
N ARG A 175 -18.08 16.07 8.49
CA ARG A 175 -18.88 17.24 8.10
C ARG A 175 -18.67 17.73 6.65
N SER A 176 -17.89 17.03 5.84
CA SER A 176 -17.70 17.30 4.40
C SER A 176 -18.27 16.14 3.60
N ARG A 177 -19.29 16.39 2.77
CA ARG A 177 -19.80 15.37 1.85
C ARG A 177 -18.65 14.98 0.91
N PRO A 178 -18.21 13.71 0.88
CA PRO A 178 -17.12 13.25 0.02
C PRO A 178 -17.41 13.53 -1.46
N ASP A 179 -16.35 13.70 -2.24
CA ASP A 179 -16.43 13.81 -3.69
C ASP A 179 -17.00 12.52 -4.30
N GLN A 180 -17.50 12.61 -5.53
CA GLN A 180 -18.18 11.49 -6.17
C GLN A 180 -17.37 10.92 -7.33
N MET A 181 -17.29 9.59 -7.37
CA MET A 181 -16.84 8.78 -8.50
C MET A 181 -18.08 8.18 -9.19
N ALA A 182 -18.29 8.48 -10.47
CA ALA A 182 -19.35 7.86 -11.26
C ALA A 182 -18.79 6.67 -12.05
N PHE A 183 -19.42 5.51 -11.92
CA PHE A 183 -19.11 4.34 -12.74
C PHE A 183 -20.20 4.14 -13.79
N ILE A 184 -19.83 4.15 -15.06
CA ILE A 184 -20.75 4.15 -16.20
C ILE A 184 -20.57 2.89 -17.02
N GLY A 185 -21.64 2.11 -17.12
CA GLY A 185 -21.68 0.82 -17.81
C GLY A 185 -22.00 -0.34 -16.87
N ASP A 186 -22.47 -1.44 -17.45
CA ASP A 186 -22.68 -2.72 -16.76
C ASP A 186 -21.61 -3.70 -17.25
N PRO A 187 -20.66 -4.13 -16.39
CA PRO A 187 -19.59 -5.05 -16.80
C PRO A 187 -20.15 -6.35 -17.40
N ARG A 188 -21.34 -6.79 -16.98
CA ARG A 188 -22.00 -8.01 -17.48
C ARG A 188 -22.44 -7.89 -18.93
N ARG A 189 -22.75 -6.67 -19.39
CA ARG A 189 -23.29 -6.41 -20.73
C ARG A 189 -22.22 -6.11 -21.76
N VAL A 190 -21.02 -5.75 -21.32
CA VAL A 190 -19.91 -5.33 -22.19
C VAL A 190 -18.85 -6.44 -22.38
N GLY A 191 -19.15 -7.66 -21.94
CA GLY A 191 -18.30 -8.83 -22.15
C GLY A 191 -17.17 -8.98 -21.15
N VAL A 192 -17.34 -8.47 -19.92
CA VAL A 192 -16.43 -8.78 -18.80
C VAL A 192 -16.76 -10.16 -18.26
N GLU A 193 -15.72 -10.96 -18.06
CA GLU A 193 -15.80 -12.30 -17.51
C GLU A 193 -15.76 -12.29 -15.97
N ALA A 194 -16.32 -13.34 -15.36
CA ALA A 194 -16.27 -13.57 -13.91
C ALA A 194 -16.76 -12.38 -13.05
N VAL A 195 -17.81 -11.67 -13.51
CA VAL A 195 -18.40 -10.55 -12.76
C VAL A 195 -19.21 -11.08 -11.58
N PRO A 196 -18.84 -10.76 -10.31
CA PRO A 196 -19.58 -11.23 -9.14
C PRO A 196 -20.97 -10.56 -9.02
N ASP A 197 -21.87 -11.13 -8.23
CA ASP A 197 -23.18 -10.51 -7.93
C ASP A 197 -23.06 -9.22 -7.13
N SER A 198 -22.05 -9.14 -6.27
CA SER A 198 -21.71 -7.99 -5.46
C SER A 198 -20.80 -6.99 -6.17
N TRP A 199 -20.65 -7.00 -7.50
CA TRP A 199 -19.71 -6.11 -8.20
C TRP A 199 -19.92 -4.61 -7.88
N ARG A 200 -21.17 -4.17 -7.66
CA ARG A 200 -21.48 -2.78 -7.26
C ARG A 200 -20.95 -2.43 -5.86
N LEU A 201 -20.98 -3.40 -4.96
CA LEU A 201 -20.42 -3.26 -3.62
C LEU A 201 -18.90 -3.13 -3.72
N HIS A 202 -18.24 -3.95 -4.54
CA HIS A 202 -16.79 -3.85 -4.76
C HIS A 202 -16.38 -2.44 -5.24
N LEU A 203 -17.09 -1.86 -6.21
CA LEU A 203 -16.79 -0.50 -6.67
C LEU A 203 -17.09 0.57 -5.62
N SER A 204 -18.11 0.38 -4.79
CA SER A 204 -18.43 1.27 -3.67
C SER A 204 -17.34 1.24 -2.60
N VAL A 205 -16.84 0.04 -2.27
CA VAL A 205 -15.73 -0.17 -1.36
C VAL A 205 -14.45 0.47 -1.89
N LEU A 206 -14.12 0.20 -3.16
CA LEU A 206 -12.97 0.81 -3.82
C LEU A 206 -13.05 2.34 -3.77
N ALA A 207 -14.19 2.94 -4.11
CA ALA A 207 -14.36 4.39 -4.00
C ALA A 207 -14.16 4.89 -2.56
N GLY A 208 -14.74 4.20 -1.59
CA GLY A 208 -14.64 4.54 -0.17
C GLY A 208 -13.21 4.52 0.36
N MET A 209 -12.38 3.58 -0.11
CA MET A 209 -10.94 3.51 0.23
C MET A 209 -10.18 4.79 -0.17
N PHE A 210 -10.64 5.51 -1.19
CA PHE A 210 -10.08 6.78 -1.65
C PHE A 210 -10.92 8.00 -1.21
N SER A 211 -11.72 7.86 -0.14
CA SER A 211 -12.60 8.94 0.36
C SER A 211 -13.61 9.48 -0.68
N LEU A 212 -14.01 8.65 -1.63
CA LEU A 212 -15.02 8.96 -2.65
C LEU A 212 -16.33 8.23 -2.36
N THR A 213 -17.44 8.75 -2.90
CA THR A 213 -18.69 8.00 -3.01
C THR A 213 -18.85 7.44 -4.41
N ALA A 214 -19.24 6.17 -4.54
CA ALA A 214 -19.55 5.58 -5.83
C ALA A 214 -20.99 5.89 -6.26
N ALA A 215 -21.17 6.34 -7.51
CA ALA A 215 -22.44 6.40 -8.19
C ALA A 215 -22.43 5.47 -9.40
N VAL A 216 -23.11 4.32 -9.30
CA VAL A 216 -23.18 3.36 -10.39
C VAL A 216 -24.33 3.71 -11.35
N LYS A 217 -24.01 3.82 -12.64
CA LYS A 217 -24.90 4.13 -13.76
C LYS A 217 -24.78 3.02 -14.82
N ASP A 218 -25.54 1.96 -14.60
CA ASP A 218 -25.43 0.67 -15.33
C ASP A 218 -26.64 0.37 -16.25
N GLY A 219 -27.61 1.28 -16.31
CA GLY A 219 -28.81 1.15 -17.13
C GLY A 219 -28.70 1.83 -18.51
N PRO A 220 -29.33 1.27 -19.57
CA PRO A 220 -29.36 1.87 -20.91
C PRO A 220 -30.21 3.15 -20.98
N SER A 221 -31.03 3.39 -19.96
CA SER A 221 -31.98 4.49 -19.85
C SER A 221 -31.52 5.61 -18.92
N PHE A 222 -30.24 5.62 -18.51
CA PHE A 222 -29.72 6.77 -17.77
C PHE A 222 -29.58 7.99 -18.71
N ASP A 223 -30.64 8.78 -18.76
CA ASP A 223 -30.66 10.14 -19.32
C ASP A 223 -30.48 11.13 -18.15
N GLY A 224 -29.39 11.89 -18.15
CA GLY A 224 -29.16 12.90 -17.12
C GLY A 224 -27.75 13.47 -17.10
N ALA A 225 -27.60 14.60 -16.40
CA ALA A 225 -26.31 15.14 -16.03
C ALA A 225 -25.79 14.44 -14.76
N LEU A 226 -24.48 14.19 -14.69
CA LEU A 226 -23.89 13.77 -13.43
C LEU A 226 -23.92 14.93 -12.42
N PRO A 227 -23.97 14.64 -11.12
CA PRO A 227 -23.88 15.68 -10.10
C PRO A 227 -22.60 16.51 -10.28
N SER A 228 -22.69 17.81 -10.02
CA SER A 228 -21.55 18.74 -10.14
C SER A 228 -20.36 18.39 -9.25
N LYS A 229 -20.57 17.54 -8.23
CA LYS A 229 -19.52 17.01 -7.33
C LYS A 229 -18.80 15.77 -7.88
N THR A 230 -19.11 15.34 -9.10
CA THR A 230 -18.43 14.22 -9.72
C THR A 230 -17.04 14.67 -10.15
N THR A 231 -16.01 14.12 -9.51
CA THR A 231 -14.61 14.45 -9.79
C THR A 231 -13.95 13.41 -10.69
N LEU A 232 -14.47 12.17 -10.71
CA LEU A 232 -14.00 11.09 -11.56
C LEU A 232 -15.17 10.33 -12.21
N VAL A 233 -15.04 10.04 -13.49
CA VAL A 233 -15.93 9.18 -14.27
C VAL A 233 -15.15 7.98 -14.78
N VAL A 234 -15.51 6.78 -14.36
CA VAL A 234 -15.02 5.52 -14.93
C VAL A 234 -16.05 5.04 -15.94
N LYS A 235 -15.67 4.97 -17.21
CA LYS A 235 -16.57 4.55 -18.30
C LYS A 235 -16.04 3.29 -18.96
N LEU A 236 -16.89 2.26 -19.01
CA LEU A 236 -16.60 1.02 -19.71
C LEU A 236 -16.81 1.17 -21.22
N ASP A 237 -15.86 0.70 -22.01
CA ASP A 237 -15.92 0.63 -23.47
C ASP A 237 -16.06 -0.83 -23.94
N PRO A 238 -16.99 -1.17 -24.85
CA PRO A 238 -18.01 -0.31 -25.46
C PRO A 238 -19.14 0.05 -24.49
N TYR A 239 -19.47 1.34 -24.43
CA TYR A 239 -20.64 1.81 -23.67
C TYR A 239 -21.91 1.74 -24.53
N ALA A 240 -22.90 0.98 -24.07
CA ALA A 240 -24.17 0.77 -24.79
C ALA A 240 -25.27 1.82 -24.46
N GLY A 241 -24.97 2.90 -23.74
CA GLY A 241 -25.97 3.92 -23.36
C GLY A 241 -25.86 5.23 -24.15
N LYS A 242 -26.80 6.15 -23.88
CA LYS A 242 -26.87 7.47 -24.52
C LYS A 242 -25.77 8.43 -24.06
N THR A 243 -25.51 9.49 -24.83
CA THR A 243 -24.54 10.54 -24.51
C THR A 243 -24.78 11.14 -23.13
N LEU A 244 -23.77 11.08 -22.28
CA LEU A 244 -23.84 11.55 -20.90
C LEU A 244 -23.17 12.92 -20.77
N ALA A 245 -23.86 13.87 -20.13
CA ALA A 245 -23.28 15.18 -19.84
C ALA A 245 -22.35 15.06 -18.62
N ILE A 246 -21.05 15.04 -18.89
CA ILE A 246 -19.98 15.05 -17.88
C ILE A 246 -19.71 16.52 -17.49
N PRO A 247 -19.69 16.88 -16.19
CA PRO A 247 -19.36 18.23 -15.75
C PRO A 247 -17.99 18.66 -16.25
N SER A 248 -17.83 19.97 -16.51
CA SER A 248 -16.53 20.53 -16.90
C SER A 248 -15.51 20.34 -15.78
N GLY A 249 -14.30 19.88 -16.12
CA GLY A 249 -13.23 19.63 -15.15
C GLY A 249 -13.30 18.26 -14.45
N THR A 250 -14.29 17.42 -14.76
CA THR A 250 -14.34 16.04 -14.28
C THR A 250 -13.35 15.17 -15.04
N GLU A 251 -12.52 14.41 -14.30
CA GLU A 251 -11.61 13.43 -14.89
C GLU A 251 -12.40 12.25 -15.46
N THR A 252 -11.97 11.71 -16.61
CA THR A 252 -12.61 10.55 -17.25
C THR A 252 -11.59 9.46 -17.50
N LEU A 253 -11.80 8.30 -16.87
CA LEU A 253 -11.08 7.06 -17.14
C LEU A 253 -11.91 6.20 -18.10
N LEU A 254 -11.39 5.95 -19.29
CA LEU A 254 -11.95 5.01 -20.25
C LEU A 254 -11.30 3.63 -20.05
N VAL A 255 -12.10 2.60 -19.81
CA VAL A 255 -11.62 1.23 -19.60
C VAL A 255 -12.19 0.34 -20.70
N ASP A 256 -11.34 -0.18 -21.60
CA ASP A 256 -11.76 -1.25 -22.51
C ASP A 256 -12.03 -2.50 -21.68
N ALA A 257 -13.27 -2.97 -21.73
CA ALA A 257 -13.79 -4.03 -20.87
C ALA A 257 -13.87 -5.38 -21.60
N ARG A 258 -13.68 -5.42 -22.92
CA ARG A 258 -13.93 -6.60 -23.75
C ARG A 258 -12.92 -7.71 -23.47
N GLY A 259 -13.43 -8.92 -23.17
CA GLY A 259 -12.60 -10.10 -22.96
C GLY A 259 -11.71 -10.03 -21.73
N ARG A 260 -12.02 -9.12 -20.79
CA ARG A 260 -11.30 -8.97 -19.53
C ARG A 260 -12.06 -9.61 -18.39
N THR A 261 -11.35 -10.00 -17.35
CA THR A 261 -11.98 -10.41 -16.09
C THR A 261 -12.36 -9.18 -15.26
N PHE A 262 -13.37 -9.33 -14.39
CA PHE A 262 -13.74 -8.27 -13.46
C PHE A 262 -12.59 -7.87 -12.53
N ALA A 263 -11.77 -8.83 -12.10
CA ALA A 263 -10.57 -8.55 -11.31
C ALA A 263 -9.61 -7.62 -12.05
N SER A 264 -9.29 -7.91 -13.32
CA SER A 264 -8.42 -7.06 -14.13
C SER A 264 -8.99 -5.66 -14.34
N LEU A 265 -10.32 -5.53 -14.44
CA LEU A 265 -10.98 -4.23 -14.53
C LEU A 265 -10.83 -3.41 -13.24
N VAL A 266 -11.01 -4.05 -12.09
CA VAL A 266 -10.81 -3.44 -10.78
C VAL A 266 -9.35 -2.99 -10.62
N ASP A 267 -8.39 -3.77 -11.10
CA ASP A 267 -6.96 -3.42 -11.03
C ASP A 267 -6.65 -2.11 -11.72
N ASP A 268 -7.11 -1.93 -12.96
CA ASP A 268 -6.89 -0.70 -13.71
C ASP A 268 -7.48 0.53 -13.02
N ILE A 269 -8.69 0.39 -12.49
CA ILE A 269 -9.37 1.48 -11.76
C ILE A 269 -8.59 1.79 -10.49
N SER A 270 -8.15 0.76 -9.77
CA SER A 270 -7.39 0.89 -8.53
C SER A 270 -6.05 1.59 -8.76
N LEU A 271 -5.32 1.20 -9.79
CA LEU A 271 -4.05 1.82 -10.16
C LEU A 271 -4.21 3.27 -10.60
N HIS A 272 -5.29 3.56 -11.33
CA HIS A 272 -5.61 4.94 -11.68
C HIS A 272 -5.90 5.79 -10.43
N LEU A 273 -6.67 5.26 -9.48
CA LEU A 273 -6.97 5.94 -8.21
C LEU A 273 -5.72 6.18 -7.37
N VAL A 274 -4.80 5.21 -7.28
CA VAL A 274 -3.50 5.40 -6.61
C VAL A 274 -2.70 6.52 -7.28
N LYS A 275 -2.60 6.50 -8.62
CA LYS A 275 -1.86 7.53 -9.37
C LYS A 275 -2.47 8.92 -9.17
N ARG A 276 -3.80 9.00 -9.11
CA ARG A 276 -4.55 10.23 -8.83
C ARG A 276 -4.30 10.74 -7.42
N GLU A 277 -4.39 9.88 -6.41
CA GLU A 277 -4.18 10.24 -5.01
C GLU A 277 -2.74 10.69 -4.77
N ALA A 278 -1.76 9.95 -5.31
CA ALA A 278 -0.36 10.33 -5.26
C ALA A 278 -0.14 11.72 -5.90
N ALA A 279 -0.78 12.01 -7.03
CA ALA A 279 -0.71 13.33 -7.66
C ALA A 279 -1.39 14.44 -6.83
N SER A 280 -2.45 14.11 -6.08
CA SER A 280 -3.14 15.03 -5.16
C SER A 280 -2.29 15.35 -3.93
N MET A 281 -1.78 14.32 -3.25
CA MET A 281 -0.86 14.47 -2.12
C MET A 281 0.41 15.22 -2.51
N ASP A 282 0.94 14.96 -3.71
CA ASP A 282 2.05 15.72 -4.28
C ASP A 282 1.69 17.21 -4.48
N ALA A 283 0.48 17.51 -4.94
CA ALA A 283 0.01 18.88 -5.14
C ALA A 283 -0.17 19.61 -3.80
N GLU A 284 -0.72 18.94 -2.78
CA GLU A 284 -0.86 19.48 -1.43
C GLU A 284 0.50 19.69 -0.75
N THR A 285 1.40 18.71 -0.86
CA THR A 285 2.77 18.80 -0.32
C THR A 285 3.59 19.87 -1.03
N ALA A 286 3.36 20.06 -2.34
CA ALA A 286 3.94 21.16 -3.11
C ALA A 286 3.26 22.52 -2.82
N ALA A 287 2.05 22.53 -2.25
CA ALA A 287 1.32 23.76 -1.92
C ALA A 287 1.75 24.37 -0.58
N VAL A 288 2.41 23.63 0.31
CA VAL A 288 3.04 24.22 1.51
C VAL A 288 4.41 24.80 1.11
N ALA A 289 4.37 25.90 0.35
CA ALA A 289 5.57 26.68 0.09
C ALA A 289 6.11 27.22 1.42
N ARG A 290 7.40 27.02 1.69
CA ARG A 290 8.05 27.49 2.91
C ARG A 290 9.20 28.44 2.61
N ASP A 291 9.55 29.30 3.56
CA ASP A 291 10.78 30.07 3.45
C ASP A 291 12.01 29.21 3.76
N LEU A 292 13.07 29.43 2.99
CA LEU A 292 14.42 28.94 3.27
C LEU A 292 15.09 29.85 4.30
N ARG A 293 15.76 29.28 5.28
CA ARG A 293 16.61 30.03 6.21
C ARG A 293 17.90 30.48 5.49
N PRO A 294 18.50 31.62 5.86
CA PRO A 294 19.79 32.03 5.31
C PRO A 294 20.87 30.95 5.54
N GLY A 295 21.60 30.56 4.49
CA GLY A 295 22.61 29.51 4.54
C GLY A 295 22.06 28.09 4.54
N GLU A 296 20.74 27.91 4.48
CA GLU A 296 20.11 26.59 4.42
C GLU A 296 20.46 25.89 3.11
N ARG A 297 20.78 24.59 3.23
CA ARG A 297 21.07 23.72 2.09
C ARG A 297 20.10 22.57 2.10
N VAL A 298 19.31 22.46 1.03
CA VAL A 298 18.30 21.42 0.89
C VAL A 298 18.52 20.67 -0.42
N TYR A 299 18.57 19.35 -0.33
CA TYR A 299 18.79 18.45 -1.45
C TYR A 299 17.49 17.76 -1.85
N HIS A 300 17.14 17.83 -3.12
CA HIS A 300 15.90 17.32 -3.68
C HIS A 300 16.17 16.25 -4.72
N ARG A 301 15.49 15.11 -4.61
CA ARG A 301 15.42 14.14 -5.71
C ARG A 301 14.23 14.51 -6.59
N LYS A 302 14.45 14.55 -7.91
CA LYS A 302 13.35 14.65 -8.87
C LYS A 302 12.54 13.36 -8.82
N ILE A 303 11.25 13.49 -8.51
CA ILE A 303 10.31 12.35 -8.41
C ILE A 303 9.36 12.29 -9.60
N GLY A 304 9.32 13.33 -10.43
CA GLY A 304 8.48 13.36 -11.61
C GLY A 304 8.69 14.62 -12.44
N SER A 305 7.96 14.71 -13.55
CA SER A 305 7.92 15.89 -14.40
C SER A 305 6.49 16.14 -14.86
N SER A 306 6.08 17.41 -14.93
CA SER A 306 4.81 17.83 -15.53
C SER A 306 5.07 18.50 -16.88
N GLN A 307 4.00 18.94 -17.56
CA GLN A 307 4.15 19.75 -18.77
C GLN A 307 4.91 21.06 -18.51
N SER A 308 4.78 21.67 -17.32
CA SER A 308 5.27 23.03 -17.05
C SER A 308 6.41 23.14 -16.02
N PHE A 309 6.67 22.10 -15.21
CA PHE A 309 7.72 22.12 -14.17
C PHE A 309 8.15 20.69 -13.77
N ASP A 310 9.29 20.53 -13.11
CA ASP A 310 9.71 19.26 -12.51
C ASP A 310 9.23 19.14 -11.06
N ARG A 311 9.00 17.90 -10.60
CA ARG A 311 8.53 17.62 -9.24
C ARG A 311 9.65 17.09 -8.37
N PHE A 312 9.65 17.50 -7.09
CA PHE A 312 10.71 17.22 -6.13
C PHE A 312 10.13 16.66 -4.83
N ASN A 313 10.87 15.74 -4.20
CA ASN A 313 10.52 15.20 -2.88
C ASN A 313 10.61 16.26 -1.76
N VAL A 314 10.32 15.84 -0.51
CA VAL A 314 10.30 16.68 0.71
C VAL A 314 11.57 17.50 0.96
N GLY A 315 12.69 17.08 0.39
CA GLY A 315 14.01 17.64 0.64
C GLY A 315 14.71 16.92 1.78
N SER A 316 16.03 16.81 1.70
CA SER A 316 16.88 16.21 2.72
C SER A 316 18.01 17.18 3.06
N PRO A 317 18.54 17.17 4.30
CA PRO A 317 19.79 17.87 4.62
C PRO A 317 21.03 17.16 4.09
N LYS A 318 20.92 15.92 3.57
CA LYS A 318 22.06 15.12 3.10
C LYS A 318 22.19 15.19 1.57
N PRO A 319 23.42 15.41 1.02
CA PRO A 319 23.65 15.35 -0.42
C PRO A 319 23.56 13.91 -0.94
N CYS A 320 23.57 13.75 -2.27
CA CYS A 320 23.79 12.44 -2.89
C CYS A 320 25.19 11.88 -2.56
N SER A 321 25.41 10.61 -2.90
CA SER A 321 26.69 9.90 -2.73
C SER A 321 27.89 10.57 -3.43
N HIS A 322 27.65 11.45 -4.41
CA HIS A 322 28.71 12.23 -5.08
C HIS A 322 29.21 13.43 -4.25
N GLY A 323 28.65 13.64 -3.07
CA GLY A 323 29.03 14.70 -2.15
C GLY A 323 28.49 16.08 -2.54
N GLU A 324 28.54 17.00 -1.58
CA GLU A 324 28.07 18.37 -1.76
C GLU A 324 28.89 19.16 -2.80
N ALA A 325 30.21 18.93 -2.84
CA ALA A 325 31.10 19.57 -3.80
C ALA A 325 30.76 19.23 -5.27
N GLY A 326 30.02 18.14 -5.49
CA GLY A 326 29.54 17.74 -6.81
C GLY A 326 28.38 18.58 -7.35
N PHE A 327 27.85 19.56 -6.60
CA PHE A 327 26.70 20.35 -7.03
C PHE A 327 27.09 21.63 -7.78
N ILE A 328 26.68 21.72 -9.05
CA ILE A 328 26.99 22.84 -9.95
C ILE A 328 25.72 23.67 -10.26
N PRO A 329 25.85 24.97 -10.62
CA PRO A 329 24.72 25.81 -11.01
C PRO A 329 23.83 25.17 -12.08
N TRP A 330 22.52 25.23 -11.89
CA TRP A 330 21.56 24.75 -12.87
C TRP A 330 20.61 25.86 -13.32
N ARG A 331 20.25 25.85 -14.61
CA ARG A 331 19.35 26.84 -15.23
C ARG A 331 18.20 26.23 -16.04
N GLY A 332 17.92 24.94 -15.84
CA GLY A 332 16.83 24.26 -16.56
C GLY A 332 15.45 24.79 -16.12
N PRO A 333 14.61 25.29 -17.04
CA PRO A 333 13.41 26.06 -16.70
C PRO A 333 12.37 25.25 -15.93
N LYS A 334 12.20 23.95 -16.24
CA LYS A 334 11.23 23.09 -15.54
C LYS A 334 11.62 22.84 -14.09
N ALA A 335 12.87 22.49 -13.85
CA ALA A 335 13.39 22.27 -12.50
C ALA A 335 13.33 23.55 -11.66
N THR A 336 13.69 24.70 -12.22
CA THR A 336 13.63 25.99 -11.51
C THR A 336 12.21 26.31 -11.07
N LYS A 337 11.24 26.20 -12.00
CA LYS A 337 9.81 26.39 -11.69
C LYS A 337 9.30 25.42 -10.61
N GLY A 338 9.82 24.20 -10.57
CA GLY A 338 9.46 23.21 -9.55
C GLY A 338 9.90 23.64 -8.14
N LEU A 339 11.09 24.21 -8.02
CA LEU A 339 11.63 24.68 -6.74
C LEU A 339 11.04 26.04 -6.31
N GLU A 340 10.72 26.93 -7.25
CA GLU A 340 9.99 28.19 -7.00
C GLU A 340 8.63 27.96 -6.34
N ARG A 341 7.95 26.86 -6.70
CA ARG A 341 6.67 26.50 -6.07
C ARG A 341 6.83 26.01 -4.64
N ARG A 342 8.03 25.55 -4.28
CA ARG A 342 8.33 24.91 -3.01
C ARG A 342 8.86 25.90 -1.98
N TYR A 343 9.52 26.96 -2.45
CA TYR A 343 10.13 27.96 -1.61
C TYR A 343 9.70 29.37 -2.01
N THR A 344 9.02 30.06 -1.11
CA THR A 344 8.50 31.43 -1.30
C THR A 344 9.59 32.45 -1.56
N ASN A 345 10.80 32.23 -1.02
CA ASN A 345 11.96 33.09 -1.19
C ASN A 345 13.03 32.51 -2.13
N PHE A 346 12.66 31.56 -3.00
CA PHE A 346 13.58 30.97 -3.97
C PHE A 346 14.15 32.02 -4.95
N LYS A 347 15.44 31.90 -5.26
CA LYS A 347 16.08 32.66 -6.33
C LYS A 347 16.77 31.69 -7.29
N PRO A 348 16.73 31.92 -8.62
CA PRO A 348 17.41 31.05 -9.58
C PRO A 348 18.91 30.83 -9.31
N SER A 349 19.59 31.79 -8.65
CA SER A 349 20.99 31.66 -8.23
C SER A 349 21.24 30.58 -7.16
N MET A 350 20.19 30.19 -6.41
CA MET A 350 20.24 29.15 -5.39
C MET A 350 20.20 27.74 -5.99
N HIS A 351 19.80 27.62 -7.26
CA HIS A 351 19.55 26.34 -7.90
C HIS A 351 20.83 25.64 -8.34
N ARG A 352 21.03 24.42 -7.84
CA ARG A 352 22.11 23.53 -8.25
C ARG A 352 21.58 22.17 -8.69
N HIS A 353 22.37 21.45 -9.46
CA HIS A 353 22.19 20.02 -9.68
C HIS A 353 23.47 19.25 -9.38
N CYS A 354 23.39 17.94 -9.23
CA CYS A 354 24.57 17.09 -9.17
C CYS A 354 25.26 17.03 -10.55
N ASN A 355 26.59 17.14 -10.59
CA ASN A 355 27.41 17.05 -11.81
C ASN A 355 27.33 15.70 -12.54
N LYS A 356 26.71 14.68 -11.92
CA LYS A 356 26.37 13.38 -12.54
C LYS A 356 24.95 13.36 -13.14
N TYR A 357 24.35 14.52 -13.40
CA TYR A 357 23.12 14.64 -14.17
C TYR A 357 23.33 14.11 -15.61
N PRO A 358 22.35 13.40 -16.21
CA PRO A 358 21.01 13.11 -15.71
C PRO A 358 20.90 11.93 -14.74
N THR A 359 21.92 11.08 -14.66
CA THR A 359 21.87 9.78 -13.95
C THR A 359 21.59 9.90 -12.46
N CYS A 360 22.11 10.92 -11.78
CA CYS A 360 21.85 11.12 -10.35
C CYS A 360 20.44 11.64 -10.05
N GLY A 361 19.88 12.49 -10.92
CA GLY A 361 18.55 13.09 -10.74
C GLY A 361 18.37 13.96 -9.49
N MET A 362 19.46 14.34 -8.81
CA MET A 362 19.43 15.14 -7.59
C MET A 362 19.77 16.61 -7.86
N TYR A 363 19.00 17.47 -7.22
CA TYR A 363 19.03 18.93 -7.27
C TYR A 363 19.27 19.47 -5.86
N ALA A 364 19.74 20.71 -5.75
CA ALA A 364 19.91 21.35 -4.47
C ALA A 364 19.52 22.82 -4.53
N VAL A 365 19.13 23.34 -3.37
CA VAL A 365 18.85 24.75 -3.12
C VAL A 365 19.77 25.22 -2.01
N PHE A 366 20.64 26.17 -2.34
CA PHE A 366 21.57 26.80 -1.39
C PHE A 366 21.13 28.26 -1.19
N ALA A 367 20.49 28.54 -0.05
CA ALA A 367 19.82 29.80 0.25
C ALA A 367 20.75 30.90 0.79
#